data_AF-A0A395CUN2-F1
#
_entry.id   AF-A0A395CUN2-F1
#
_cell.length_a   1.000
_cell.length_b   1.000
_cell.length_c   1.000
_cell.angle_alpha   90.00
_cell.angle_beta   90.00
_cell.angle_gamma   90.00
#
_symmetry.space_group_name_H-M   'P 1'
#
loop_
_entity.id
_entity.type
_entity.pdbx_description
1 polymer ?
#
loop_
_entity_poly.entity_id
_entity_poly.type
_entity_poly.pdbx_seq_one_letter_code
_entity_poly.pdbx_strand_id
1 'polypeptide(L)'
;MTKAKSRSRPTLFRFGLVSERPLSFPRALLRFRALKDLCLVRNIMNRAAGLLLVAGFIGATASAQTAAKASECSGLVTTYEINQCLVKEIKKANIELSYAYERAFDAIDANNALQLEVRTRWKASLVRAERAWIVYRDAECRGNIAYQWWGGSGSGTAVGSCELAMIRGRARELQKVYGAPN
;
A
#
# COMPACT_ATOMS: atom_id res chain seq x y z
N MET A 1 -26.38 62.61 -6.98
CA MET A 1 -25.04 62.45 -6.38
C MET A 1 -24.85 60.99 -5.98
N THR A 2 -24.23 60.22 -6.86
CA THR A 2 -24.02 58.77 -6.78
C THR A 2 -22.76 58.46 -5.96
N LYS A 3 -22.89 57.74 -4.84
CA LYS A 3 -21.74 57.25 -4.05
C LYS A 3 -21.43 55.81 -4.47
N ALA A 4 -20.33 55.63 -5.21
CA ALA A 4 -19.79 54.33 -5.58
C ALA A 4 -19.18 53.65 -4.35
N LYS A 5 -19.66 52.45 -4.00
CA LYS A 5 -19.13 51.64 -2.89
C LYS A 5 -18.00 50.76 -3.43
N SER A 6 -16.78 51.08 -3.01
CA SER A 6 -15.54 50.33 -3.29
C SER A 6 -15.69 48.85 -2.89
N ARG A 7 -15.52 47.93 -3.85
CA ARG A 7 -15.39 46.49 -3.60
C ARG A 7 -13.93 46.19 -3.26
N SER A 8 -13.68 45.78 -2.02
CA SER A 8 -12.42 45.18 -1.60
C SER A 8 -12.20 43.85 -2.34
N ARG A 9 -11.02 43.68 -2.94
CA ARG A 9 -10.57 42.41 -3.53
C ARG A 9 -10.17 41.46 -2.39
N PRO A 10 -10.63 40.20 -2.36
CA PRO A 10 -10.05 39.23 -1.45
C PRO A 10 -8.65 38.84 -1.96
N THR A 11 -7.71 38.92 -1.03
CA THR A 11 -6.33 38.43 -1.14
C THR A 11 -6.35 36.97 -1.55
N LEU A 12 -5.75 36.67 -2.71
CA LEU A 12 -5.46 35.30 -3.12
C LEU A 12 -4.53 34.68 -2.06
N PHE A 13 -5.06 33.69 -1.33
CA PHE A 13 -4.27 32.75 -0.55
C PHE A 13 -3.28 32.08 -1.52
N ARG A 14 -2.02 32.48 -1.42
CA ARG A 14 -0.90 31.84 -2.08
C ARG A 14 -0.72 30.47 -1.44
N PHE A 15 -1.43 29.46 -1.94
CA PHE A 15 -1.09 28.07 -1.69
C PHE A 15 0.38 27.90 -2.07
N GLY A 16 1.21 27.64 -1.07
CA GLY A 16 2.59 27.24 -1.28
C GLY A 16 2.57 25.98 -2.12
N LEU A 17 2.94 26.11 -3.39
CA LEU A 17 3.33 24.98 -4.22
C LEU A 17 4.49 24.29 -3.48
N VAL A 18 4.18 23.18 -2.82
CA VAL A 18 5.18 22.17 -2.51
C VAL A 18 5.84 21.87 -3.85
N SER A 19 7.13 22.18 -3.94
CA SER A 19 7.96 21.82 -5.08
C SER A 19 7.97 20.31 -5.17
N GLU A 20 7.04 19.77 -5.95
CA GLU A 20 7.16 18.43 -6.50
C GLU A 20 8.40 18.46 -7.39
N ARG A 21 9.54 18.01 -6.87
CA ARG A 21 10.64 17.62 -7.73
C ARG A 21 10.14 16.35 -8.42
N PRO A 22 9.86 16.36 -9.73
CA PRO A 22 9.58 15.13 -10.43
C PRO A 22 10.80 14.22 -10.22
N LEU A 23 10.57 12.98 -9.80
CA LEU A 23 11.58 11.93 -9.90
C LEU A 23 11.98 11.85 -11.37
N SER A 24 13.08 12.52 -11.71
CA SER A 24 13.68 12.46 -13.03
C SER A 24 14.26 11.06 -13.20
N PHE A 25 13.45 10.15 -13.73
CA PHE A 25 13.97 8.91 -14.31
C PHE A 25 14.84 9.32 -15.51
N PRO A 26 16.18 9.13 -15.46
CA PRO A 26 16.99 9.41 -16.62
C PRO A 26 16.53 8.51 -17.76
N ARG A 27 16.08 9.13 -18.86
CA ARG A 27 15.74 8.52 -20.16
C ARG A 27 16.97 7.91 -20.88
N ALA A 28 17.95 7.43 -20.12
CA ALA A 28 19.18 6.87 -20.64
C ALA A 28 18.96 5.42 -21.08
N LEU A 29 18.57 5.30 -22.35
CA LEU A 29 18.97 4.21 -23.26
C LEU A 29 18.73 2.78 -22.74
N LEU A 30 17.48 2.35 -22.76
CA LEU A 30 17.17 0.94 -23.01
C LEU A 30 17.66 0.58 -24.43
N ARG A 31 18.94 0.23 -24.56
CA ARG A 31 19.43 -0.54 -25.71
C ARG A 31 18.82 -1.94 -25.59
N PHE A 32 17.64 -2.14 -26.15
CA PHE A 32 17.04 -3.45 -26.37
C PHE A 32 17.90 -4.26 -27.35
N ARG A 33 18.95 -4.91 -26.83
CA ARG A 33 19.76 -5.87 -27.57
C ARG A 33 19.83 -7.18 -26.77
N ALA A 34 18.66 -7.72 -26.43
CA ALA A 34 18.52 -9.03 -25.79
C ALA A 34 17.12 -9.66 -26.02
N LEU A 35 16.51 -9.43 -27.19
CA LEU A 35 15.19 -9.99 -27.52
C LEU A 35 15.19 -11.00 -28.67
N LYS A 36 16.35 -11.29 -29.29
CA LYS A 36 16.44 -12.28 -30.37
C LYS A 36 16.57 -13.73 -29.88
N ASP A 37 17.13 -13.95 -28.69
CA ASP A 37 17.41 -15.32 -28.22
C ASP A 37 16.22 -16.00 -27.51
N LEU A 38 15.17 -15.26 -27.12
CA LEU A 38 13.95 -15.86 -26.51
C LEU A 38 12.95 -16.43 -27.52
N CYS A 39 13.02 -16.08 -28.81
CA CYS A 39 12.10 -16.62 -29.82
C CYS A 39 12.40 -18.10 -30.15
N LEU A 40 13.64 -18.53 -29.99
CA LEU A 40 14.06 -19.90 -30.32
C LEU A 40 13.58 -20.92 -29.25
N VAL A 41 13.49 -20.49 -27.99
CA VAL A 41 12.99 -21.33 -26.88
C VAL A 41 11.46 -21.52 -26.94
N ARG A 42 10.72 -20.53 -27.49
CA ARG A 42 9.25 -20.60 -27.67
C ARG A 42 8.83 -21.70 -28.66
N ASN A 43 9.62 -21.97 -29.70
CA ASN A 43 9.29 -22.96 -30.74
C ASN A 43 9.65 -24.42 -30.37
N ILE A 44 10.44 -24.65 -29.33
CA ILE A 44 10.81 -26.00 -28.87
C ILE A 44 9.75 -26.54 -27.88
N MET A 45 9.13 -25.69 -27.06
CA MET A 45 8.08 -26.13 -26.13
C MET A 45 6.72 -26.43 -26.79
N ASN A 46 6.47 -25.88 -27.99
CA ASN A 46 5.18 -26.03 -28.70
C ASN A 46 5.05 -27.33 -29.51
N ARG A 47 6.04 -28.24 -29.50
CA ARG A 47 5.98 -29.52 -30.23
C ARG A 47 5.83 -30.77 -29.34
N ALA A 48 5.75 -30.61 -28.03
CA ALA A 48 5.55 -31.73 -27.09
C ALA A 48 4.12 -31.83 -26.52
N ALA A 49 3.23 -30.87 -26.80
CA ALA A 49 1.87 -30.83 -26.27
C ALA A 49 0.80 -31.13 -27.34
N GLY A 50 1.12 -32.06 -28.24
CA GLY A 50 0.29 -32.40 -29.41
C GLY A 50 -0.13 -33.86 -29.46
N LEU A 51 -0.39 -34.50 -28.32
CA LEU A 51 -1.12 -35.78 -28.27
C LEU A 51 -1.57 -36.05 -26.82
N LEU A 52 -2.80 -35.67 -26.48
CA LEU A 52 -3.66 -36.22 -25.41
C LEU A 52 -4.89 -35.30 -25.29
N LEU A 53 -5.81 -35.44 -26.24
CA LEU A 53 -7.19 -34.98 -26.05
C LEU A 53 -7.98 -36.09 -25.36
N VAL A 54 -8.82 -35.67 -24.41
CA VAL A 54 -9.86 -36.45 -23.70
C VAL A 54 -9.43 -37.18 -22.44
N ALA A 55 -9.44 -36.46 -21.31
CA ALA A 55 -10.09 -36.86 -20.05
C ALA A 55 -9.75 -35.87 -18.94
N GLY A 56 -10.74 -35.43 -18.16
CA GLY A 56 -10.50 -34.84 -16.85
C GLY A 56 -10.92 -33.38 -16.70
N PHE A 57 -12.24 -33.17 -16.68
CA PHE A 57 -12.88 -31.98 -16.13
C PHE A 57 -12.76 -32.01 -14.59
N ILE A 58 -11.54 -31.89 -14.02
CA ILE A 58 -11.35 -31.80 -12.57
C ILE A 58 -10.17 -30.87 -12.26
N GLY A 59 -10.45 -29.79 -11.52
CA GLY A 59 -9.42 -28.99 -10.87
C GLY A 59 -9.58 -27.49 -11.07
N ALA A 60 -10.75 -26.92 -10.73
CA ALA A 60 -10.78 -25.53 -10.32
C ALA A 60 -9.87 -25.41 -9.08
N THR A 61 -8.63 -24.94 -9.26
CA THR A 61 -7.79 -24.51 -8.15
C THR A 61 -8.49 -23.30 -7.55
N ALA A 62 -9.30 -23.54 -6.53
CA ALA A 62 -9.81 -22.49 -5.66
C ALA A 62 -8.60 -21.78 -5.06
N SER A 63 -8.22 -20.64 -5.63
CA SER A 63 -7.42 -19.67 -4.91
C SER A 63 -8.22 -19.34 -3.66
N ALA A 64 -7.72 -19.78 -2.51
CA ALA A 64 -8.24 -19.39 -1.22
C ALA A 64 -8.17 -17.87 -1.15
N GLN A 65 -9.26 -17.21 -1.54
CA GLN A 65 -9.54 -15.85 -1.15
C GLN A 65 -9.63 -15.95 0.36
N THR A 66 -8.54 -15.59 1.04
CA THR A 66 -8.59 -15.33 2.47
C THR A 66 -9.68 -14.29 2.64
N ALA A 67 -10.88 -14.74 3.00
CA ALA A 67 -11.98 -13.88 3.37
C ALA A 67 -11.38 -13.00 4.47
N ALA A 68 -11.16 -11.72 4.14
CA ALA A 68 -10.86 -10.74 5.14
C ALA A 68 -11.94 -10.96 6.22
N LYS A 69 -11.52 -11.25 7.47
CA LYS A 69 -12.46 -11.32 8.58
C LYS A 69 -13.43 -10.15 8.40
N ALA A 70 -14.73 -10.43 8.44
CA ALA A 70 -15.75 -9.38 8.45
C ALA A 70 -15.23 -8.29 9.38
N SER A 71 -15.10 -7.06 8.86
CA SER A 71 -14.49 -6.00 9.65
C SER A 71 -15.28 -5.88 10.95
N GLU A 72 -14.67 -5.46 12.06
CA GLU A 72 -15.44 -5.28 13.31
C GLU A 72 -16.54 -4.20 13.19
N CYS A 73 -16.60 -3.52 12.05
CA CYS A 73 -17.67 -2.60 11.66
C CYS A 73 -18.80 -3.28 10.86
N SER A 74 -18.78 -4.61 10.71
CA SER A 74 -19.81 -5.36 9.99
C SER A 74 -21.15 -5.30 10.73
N GLY A 75 -22.24 -5.17 9.97
CA GLY A 75 -23.60 -5.09 10.52
C GLY A 75 -24.07 -3.67 10.84
N LEU A 76 -23.20 -2.66 10.75
CA LEU A 76 -23.59 -1.26 10.80
C LEU A 76 -24.24 -0.85 9.47
N VAL A 77 -25.32 -0.07 9.54
CA VAL A 77 -26.16 0.27 8.38
C VAL A 77 -25.88 1.70 7.91
N THR A 78 -25.67 2.63 8.83
CA THR A 78 -25.46 4.02 8.45
C THR A 78 -23.98 4.32 8.17
N THR A 79 -23.73 5.15 7.15
CA THR A 79 -22.38 5.64 6.83
C THR A 79 -21.72 6.33 8.04
N TYR A 80 -22.51 7.03 8.86
CA TYR A 80 -22.01 7.69 10.06
C TYR A 80 -21.46 6.68 11.08
N GLU A 81 -22.24 5.65 11.43
CA GLU A 81 -21.81 4.61 12.37
C GLU A 81 -20.58 3.85 11.85
N ILE A 82 -20.57 3.52 10.56
CA ILE A 82 -19.44 2.84 9.92
C ILE A 82 -18.17 3.70 10.06
N ASN A 83 -18.25 4.99 9.76
CA ASN A 83 -17.09 5.88 9.88
C ASN A 83 -16.60 6.02 11.32
N GLN A 84 -17.49 6.10 12.30
CA GLN A 84 -17.12 6.14 13.72
C GLN A 84 -16.42 4.84 14.15
N CYS A 85 -16.90 3.69 13.67
CA CYS A 85 -16.24 2.42 13.91
C CYS A 85 -14.85 2.37 13.26
N LEU A 86 -14.72 2.77 12.00
CA LEU A 86 -13.44 2.78 11.29
C LEU A 86 -12.37 3.62 12.01
N VAL A 87 -12.73 4.78 12.58
CA VAL A 87 -11.79 5.58 13.37
C VAL A 87 -11.22 4.79 14.56
N LYS A 88 -12.07 4.05 15.28
CA LYS A 88 -11.65 3.21 16.41
C LYS A 88 -10.77 2.05 15.94
N GLU A 89 -11.15 1.39 14.86
CA GLU A 89 -10.41 0.25 14.30
C GLU A 89 -9.05 0.66 13.75
N ILE A 90 -8.96 1.82 13.08
CA ILE A 90 -7.69 2.38 12.62
C ILE A 90 -6.77 2.67 13.81
N LYS A 91 -7.30 3.21 14.92
CA LYS A 91 -6.50 3.45 16.13
C LYS A 91 -5.94 2.14 16.69
N LYS A 92 -6.77 1.10 16.82
CA LYS A 92 -6.32 -0.24 17.27
C LYS A 92 -5.26 -0.81 16.32
N ALA A 93 -5.49 -0.76 15.02
CA ALA A 93 -4.57 -1.30 14.02
C ALA A 93 -3.21 -0.56 14.02
N ASN A 94 -3.19 0.76 14.27
CA ASN A 94 -1.93 1.49 14.40
C ASN A 94 -1.14 1.06 15.64
N ILE A 95 -1.82 0.74 16.75
CA ILE A 95 -1.16 0.19 17.94
C ILE A 95 -0.52 -1.18 17.61
N GLU A 96 -1.25 -2.05 16.92
CA GLU A 96 -0.73 -3.34 16.46
C GLU A 96 0.47 -3.19 15.51
N LEU A 97 0.42 -2.21 14.60
CA LEU A 97 1.53 -1.90 13.70
C LEU A 97 2.75 -1.40 14.47
N SER A 98 2.58 -0.51 15.45
CA SER A 98 3.68 -0.04 16.31
C SER A 98 4.35 -1.19 17.06
N TYR A 99 3.57 -2.10 17.64
CA TYR A 99 4.14 -3.29 18.30
C TYR A 99 4.89 -4.20 17.33
N ALA A 100 4.37 -4.41 16.12
CA ALA A 100 5.07 -5.19 15.11
C ALA A 100 6.38 -4.53 14.68
N TYR A 101 6.40 -3.20 14.60
CA TYR A 101 7.59 -2.41 14.28
C TYR A 101 8.64 -2.44 15.39
N GLU A 102 8.24 -2.33 16.66
CA GLU A 102 9.14 -2.47 17.81
C GLU A 102 9.79 -3.86 17.83
N ARG A 103 9.00 -4.93 17.65
CA ARG A 103 9.56 -6.29 17.54
C ARG A 103 10.53 -6.46 16.38
N ALA A 104 10.35 -5.73 15.29
CA ALA A 104 11.30 -5.74 14.19
C ALA A 104 12.66 -5.16 14.61
N PHE A 105 12.68 -4.13 15.46
CA PHE A 105 13.93 -3.62 16.04
C PHE A 105 14.57 -4.64 16.97
N ASP A 106 13.79 -5.26 17.85
CA ASP A 106 14.28 -6.27 18.79
C ASP A 106 14.88 -7.48 18.04
N ALA A 107 14.20 -7.97 16.99
CA ALA A 107 14.69 -9.06 16.17
C ALA A 107 15.98 -8.72 15.43
N ILE A 108 16.12 -7.47 14.96
CA ILE A 108 17.38 -7.01 14.37
C ILE A 108 18.48 -7.00 15.43
N ASP A 109 18.21 -6.45 16.62
CA ASP A 109 19.19 -6.34 17.70
C ASP A 109 19.63 -7.69 18.27
N ALA A 110 18.73 -8.67 18.33
CA ALA A 110 19.02 -10.04 18.75
C ALA A 110 19.93 -10.81 17.76
N ASN A 111 20.12 -10.32 16.53
CA ASN A 111 20.96 -10.97 15.54
C ASN A 111 22.46 -10.76 15.83
N ASN A 112 23.00 -11.62 16.70
CA ASN A 112 24.40 -11.61 17.14
C ASN A 112 25.41 -12.03 16.06
N ALA A 113 24.96 -12.63 14.96
CA ALA A 113 25.83 -12.97 13.83
C ALA A 113 26.27 -11.72 13.03
N LEU A 114 25.56 -10.60 13.16
CA LEU A 114 25.88 -9.35 12.49
C LEU A 114 26.72 -8.43 13.39
N GLN A 115 27.59 -7.63 12.78
CA GLN A 115 28.28 -6.54 13.49
C GLN A 115 27.29 -5.43 13.86
N LEU A 116 27.58 -4.67 14.92
CA LEU A 116 26.74 -3.57 15.40
C LEU A 116 26.45 -2.51 14.31
N GLU A 117 27.44 -2.17 13.49
CA GLU A 117 27.27 -1.21 12.39
C GLU A 117 26.27 -1.71 11.34
N VAL A 118 26.29 -3.01 11.04
CA VAL A 118 25.37 -3.63 10.08
C VAL A 118 23.94 -3.61 10.62
N ARG A 119 23.74 -3.97 11.90
CA ARG A 119 22.41 -3.87 12.56
C ARG A 119 21.89 -2.43 12.58
N THR A 120 22.75 -1.46 12.87
CA THR A 120 22.39 -0.03 12.84
C THR A 120 21.93 0.41 11.45
N ARG A 121 22.65 0.03 10.39
CA ARG A 121 22.23 0.32 9.01
C ARG A 121 20.92 -0.37 8.63
N TRP A 122 20.70 -1.60 9.09
CA TRP A 122 19.45 -2.33 8.86
C TRP A 122 18.27 -1.61 9.52
N LYS A 123 18.37 -1.26 10.81
CA LYS A 123 17.35 -0.45 11.50
C LYS A 123 17.06 0.87 10.77
N ALA A 124 18.10 1.58 10.33
CA ALA A 124 17.92 2.80 9.54
C ALA A 124 17.19 2.56 8.21
N SER A 125 17.41 1.41 7.57
CA SER A 125 16.69 1.01 6.36
C SER A 125 15.23 0.70 6.65
N LEU A 126 14.92 0.02 7.77
CA LEU A 126 13.55 -0.24 8.19
C LEU A 126 12.78 1.07 8.46
N VAL A 127 13.40 2.04 9.14
CA VAL A 127 12.81 3.39 9.34
C VAL A 127 12.45 4.04 8.00
N ARG A 128 13.37 3.99 7.02
CA ARG A 128 13.11 4.56 5.69
C ARG A 128 11.97 3.84 4.98
N ALA A 129 11.90 2.52 5.10
CA ALA A 129 10.82 1.73 4.52
C ALA A 129 9.45 2.10 5.12
N GLU A 130 9.32 2.19 6.44
CA GLU A 130 8.04 2.61 7.07
C GLU A 130 7.63 4.02 6.67
N ARG A 131 8.57 4.97 6.62
CA ARG A 131 8.27 6.34 6.19
C ARG A 131 7.77 6.39 4.75
N ALA A 132 8.42 5.66 3.85
CA ALA A 132 7.97 5.55 2.47
C ALA A 132 6.60 4.87 2.36
N TRP A 133 6.36 3.85 3.17
CA TRP A 133 5.07 3.17 3.23
C TRP A 133 3.93 4.09 3.69
N ILE A 134 4.16 4.96 4.68
CA ILE A 134 3.15 5.96 5.11
C ILE A 134 2.77 6.87 3.94
N VAL A 135 3.75 7.39 3.21
CA VAL A 135 3.52 8.24 2.04
C VAL A 135 2.72 7.49 0.97
N TYR A 136 3.07 6.23 0.71
CA TYR A 136 2.33 5.38 -0.22
C TYR A 136 0.88 5.17 0.23
N ARG A 137 0.64 4.77 1.49
CA ARG A 137 -0.71 4.60 2.04
C ARG A 137 -1.55 5.86 1.90
N ASP A 138 -0.97 7.02 2.22
CA ASP A 138 -1.71 8.27 2.17
C ASP A 138 -2.03 8.67 0.72
N ALA A 139 -1.09 8.49 -0.22
CA ALA A 139 -1.33 8.71 -1.64
C ALA A 139 -2.42 7.78 -2.21
N GLU A 140 -2.42 6.51 -1.83
CA GLU A 140 -3.44 5.56 -2.27
C GLU A 140 -4.80 5.85 -1.64
N CYS A 141 -4.87 5.91 -0.31
CA CYS A 141 -6.16 5.99 0.38
C CYS A 141 -6.75 7.41 0.32
N ARG A 142 -5.96 8.46 0.56
CA ARG A 142 -6.44 9.85 0.59
C ARG A 142 -6.35 10.53 -0.77
N GLY A 143 -5.61 9.95 -1.71
CA GLY A 143 -5.60 10.34 -3.12
C GLY A 143 -6.49 9.41 -3.95
N ASN A 144 -5.94 8.30 -4.44
CA ASN A 144 -6.58 7.45 -5.45
C ASN A 144 -7.99 6.97 -5.04
N ILE A 145 -8.17 6.46 -3.82
CA ILE A 145 -9.47 5.99 -3.33
C ILE A 145 -10.44 7.15 -3.10
N ALA A 146 -9.95 8.27 -2.56
CA ALA A 146 -10.77 9.47 -2.39
C ALA A 146 -11.32 10.00 -3.73
N TYR A 147 -10.49 10.00 -4.79
CA TYR A 147 -10.93 10.39 -6.14
C TYR A 147 -11.88 9.39 -6.78
N GLN A 148 -11.70 8.08 -6.56
CA GLN A 148 -12.65 7.06 -7.05
C GLN A 148 -14.04 7.22 -6.43
N TRP A 149 -14.12 7.70 -5.19
CA TRP A 149 -15.37 7.93 -4.46
C TRP A 149 -15.74 9.41 -4.35
N TRP A 150 -15.26 10.23 -5.28
CA TRP A 150 -15.41 11.69 -5.18
C TRP A 150 -16.88 12.12 -5.15
N GLY A 151 -17.22 12.97 -4.18
CA GLY A 151 -18.57 13.52 -4.01
C GLY A 151 -19.63 12.55 -3.49
N GLY A 152 -19.29 11.26 -3.27
CA GLY A 152 -20.20 10.27 -2.71
C GLY A 152 -20.26 10.31 -1.18
N SER A 153 -21.43 10.03 -0.61
CA SER A 153 -21.58 9.90 0.86
C SER A 153 -20.69 8.79 1.45
N GLY A 154 -20.39 7.74 0.68
CA GLY A 154 -19.49 6.65 1.04
C GLY A 154 -17.99 6.96 0.97
N SER A 155 -17.58 8.17 0.55
CA SER A 155 -16.17 8.52 0.36
C SER A 155 -15.33 8.30 1.63
N GLY A 156 -15.80 8.80 2.77
CA GLY A 156 -15.11 8.61 4.06
C GLY A 156 -14.97 7.14 4.45
N THR A 157 -15.99 6.33 4.17
CA THR A 157 -15.97 4.89 4.43
C THR A 157 -14.95 4.17 3.55
N ALA A 158 -14.88 4.52 2.27
CA ALA A 158 -13.91 3.94 1.34
C ALA A 158 -12.47 4.28 1.75
N VAL A 159 -12.20 5.55 2.07
CA VAL A 159 -10.87 6.01 2.53
C VAL A 159 -10.49 5.30 3.84
N GLY A 160 -11.36 5.31 4.86
CA GLY A 160 -11.06 4.68 6.14
C GLY A 160 -10.88 3.15 6.04
N SER A 161 -11.65 2.49 5.17
CA SER A 161 -11.49 1.05 4.92
C SER A 161 -10.16 0.73 4.24
N CYS A 162 -9.72 1.56 3.28
CA CYS A 162 -8.40 1.46 2.66
C CYS A 162 -7.29 1.58 3.71
N GLU A 163 -7.32 2.63 4.53
CA GLU A 163 -6.30 2.86 5.56
C GLU A 163 -6.21 1.68 6.54
N LEU A 164 -7.35 1.22 7.04
CA LEU A 164 -7.43 0.10 7.96
C LEU A 164 -6.84 -1.19 7.36
N ALA A 165 -7.20 -1.49 6.10
CA ALA A 165 -6.71 -2.68 5.42
C ALA A 165 -5.19 -2.62 5.23
N MET A 166 -4.65 -1.47 4.81
CA MET A 166 -3.21 -1.29 4.61
C MET A 166 -2.43 -1.34 5.92
N ILE A 167 -2.90 -0.70 6.99
CA ILE A 167 -2.24 -0.74 8.32
C ILE A 167 -2.16 -2.18 8.83
N ARG A 168 -3.28 -2.92 8.77
CA ARG A 168 -3.30 -4.33 9.15
C ARG A 168 -2.40 -5.19 8.26
N GLY A 169 -2.35 -4.88 6.96
CA GLY A 169 -1.44 -5.51 6.01
C GLY A 169 0.02 -5.34 6.42
N ARG A 170 0.42 -4.09 6.70
CA ARG A 170 1.79 -3.77 7.11
C ARG A 170 2.18 -4.43 8.43
N ALA A 171 1.27 -4.43 9.41
CA ALA A 171 1.51 -5.11 10.68
C ALA A 171 1.78 -6.61 10.46
N ARG A 172 0.99 -7.29 9.60
CA ARG A 172 1.21 -8.70 9.25
C ARG A 172 2.52 -8.93 8.51
N GLU A 173 2.92 -8.04 7.61
CA GLU A 173 4.21 -8.14 6.91
C GLU A 173 5.37 -8.11 7.90
N LEU A 174 5.37 -7.14 8.82
CA LEU A 174 6.40 -7.03 9.85
C LEU A 174 6.39 -8.25 10.77
N GLN A 175 5.22 -8.71 11.21
CA GLN A 175 5.10 -9.93 12.02
C GLN A 175 5.59 -11.18 11.28
N LYS A 176 5.35 -11.29 9.98
CA LYS A 176 5.82 -12.44 9.20
C LYS A 176 7.35 -12.48 9.11
N VAL A 177 7.98 -11.31 9.00
CA VAL A 177 9.44 -11.20 8.84
C VAL A 177 10.16 -11.24 10.19
N TYR A 178 9.57 -10.65 11.24
CA TYR A 178 10.24 -10.40 12.52
C TYR A 178 9.52 -10.99 13.76
N GLY A 179 8.39 -11.67 13.58
CA GLY A 179 7.52 -12.10 14.68
C GLY A 179 7.84 -13.46 15.30
N ALA A 180 8.82 -14.21 14.78
CA ALA A 180 9.33 -15.42 15.41
C ALA A 180 10.73 -15.16 15.98
N PRO A 181 11.06 -15.62 17.20
CA PRO A 181 12.44 -15.66 17.65
C PRO A 181 13.21 -16.64 16.75
N ASN A 182 14.31 -16.17 16.14
CA ASN A 182 15.31 -17.04 15.53
C ASN A 182 16.14 -17.72 16.62
#